data_AF-A0A829YDK4-F1
#
_entry.id   AF-A0A829YDK4-F1
#
_cell.length_a   1.000
_cell.length_b   1.000
_cell.length_c   1.000
_cell.angle_alpha   90.00
_cell.angle_beta   90.00
_cell.angle_gamma   90.00
#
_symmetry.space_group_name_H-M   'P 1'
#
loop_
_entity.id
_entity.type
_entity.pdbx_description
1 polymer ?
#
loop_
_entity_poly.entity_id
_entity_poly.type
_entity_poly.pdbx_seq_one_letter_code
_entity_poly.pdbx_strand_id
1 'polypeptide(L)'
;MIGSMTRARAMSGASYGWRSFLLVTACVAVAGCGRSSQPEPVSVQEPPAPFIASTPTGVDADELKQLLQQCDVGKVMPILRDVLGSPASADLLMFLSDSWADGGGDPAVNHCMQKEIVRVSVANALAQAQANRMLEVPQLESVLDTLRGSLTSPSSEIAHTAIMGIGDFLTERDIAKLRQIALDDKCCHNKSAYAALALSCNPKASEELDRLATIDQKRADLVREFRGLMQEARTLKCDSE
;
A
#
# COMPACT_ATOMS: atom_id res chain seq x y z
N MET A 1 14.91 19.58 37.76
CA MET A 1 14.88 18.17 38.22
C MET A 1 13.49 17.65 37.88
N ILE A 2 13.37 16.85 36.82
CA ILE A 2 13.09 15.39 36.91
C ILE A 2 11.78 15.19 37.67
N GLY A 3 10.64 14.89 37.06
CA GLY A 3 10.37 13.87 36.04
C GLY A 3 9.19 13.02 36.53
N SER A 4 8.71 12.10 35.70
CA SER A 4 7.72 11.04 35.98
C SER A 4 6.23 11.41 35.88
N MET A 5 5.36 10.68 35.19
CA MET A 5 5.52 9.50 34.32
C MET A 5 4.27 9.38 33.46
N THR A 6 4.49 9.05 32.20
CA THR A 6 3.58 8.50 31.21
C THR A 6 2.68 7.41 31.79
N ARG A 7 1.40 7.45 31.46
CA ARG A 7 0.52 6.28 31.48
C ARG A 7 -0.08 6.09 30.09
N ALA A 8 0.79 5.74 29.14
CA ALA A 8 0.33 5.06 27.93
C ALA A 8 -0.28 3.74 28.38
N ARG A 9 -1.60 3.59 28.19
CA ARG A 9 -2.27 2.31 28.36
C ARG A 9 -1.63 1.33 27.38
N ALA A 10 -0.95 0.33 27.92
CA ALA A 10 -0.58 -0.86 27.17
C ALA A 10 -1.87 -1.47 26.60
N MET A 11 -2.08 -1.34 25.29
CA MET A 11 -3.09 -2.09 24.57
C MET A 11 -2.54 -3.49 24.30
N SER A 12 -2.62 -4.35 25.31
CA SER A 12 -2.51 -5.80 25.11
C SER A 12 -3.83 -6.29 24.51
N GLY A 13 -3.83 -6.57 23.21
CA GLY A 13 -4.98 -7.18 22.50
C GLY A 13 -4.95 -7.14 20.96
N ALA A 14 -4.12 -6.30 20.32
CA ALA A 14 -4.21 -6.02 18.88
C ALA A 14 -3.33 -6.90 17.95
N SER A 15 -2.89 -8.08 18.41
CA SER A 15 -1.97 -8.98 17.70
C SER A 15 -2.57 -9.77 16.52
N TYR A 16 -3.80 -9.45 16.07
CA TYR A 16 -4.51 -10.22 15.03
C TYR A 16 -4.56 -9.55 13.64
N GLY A 17 -4.37 -8.23 13.52
CA GLY A 17 -4.48 -7.50 12.24
C GLY A 17 -3.21 -7.41 11.39
N TRP A 18 -2.03 -7.51 12.00
CA TRP A 18 -0.73 -7.37 11.30
C TRP A 18 -0.45 -8.49 10.30
N ARG A 19 -1.17 -9.62 10.41
CA ARG A 19 -0.92 -10.84 9.63
C ARG A 19 -1.64 -10.85 8.28
N SER A 20 -2.82 -10.25 8.15
CA SER A 20 -3.55 -10.20 6.86
C SER A 20 -3.04 -9.08 5.93
N PHE A 21 -2.44 -8.04 6.52
CA PHE A 21 -1.87 -6.89 5.82
C PHE A 21 -0.48 -7.20 5.21
N LEU A 22 0.27 -8.14 5.80
CA LEU A 22 1.50 -8.75 5.24
C LEU A 22 1.23 -9.82 4.15
N LEU A 23 -0.01 -10.32 4.05
CA LEU A 23 -0.38 -11.48 3.22
C LEU A 23 -0.78 -11.08 1.79
N VAL A 24 -1.28 -9.85 1.59
CA VAL A 24 -1.39 -9.20 0.27
C VAL A 24 -0.02 -8.80 -0.29
N THR A 25 0.95 -8.58 0.60
CA THR A 25 2.26 -7.96 0.33
C THR A 25 3.15 -8.78 -0.60
N ALA A 26 2.75 -9.99 -0.97
CA ALA A 26 3.50 -10.91 -1.83
C ALA A 26 2.84 -11.27 -3.19
N CYS A 27 1.53 -11.09 -3.41
CA CYS A 27 0.89 -11.62 -4.63
C CYS A 27 1.36 -10.94 -5.94
N VAL A 28 2.06 -9.81 -5.84
CA VAL A 28 2.66 -9.09 -6.98
C VAL A 28 4.15 -8.77 -6.75
N ALA A 29 4.85 -9.43 -5.81
CA ALA A 29 6.25 -9.07 -5.51
C ALA A 29 7.22 -9.20 -6.70
N VAL A 30 6.84 -9.91 -7.77
CA VAL A 30 7.69 -10.17 -8.94
C VAL A 30 6.84 -10.04 -10.20
N ALA A 31 7.11 -9.01 -10.98
CA ALA A 31 7.46 -9.15 -12.38
C ALA A 31 7.13 -10.52 -13.02
N GLY A 32 5.89 -10.68 -13.47
CA GLY A 32 5.58 -11.56 -14.59
C GLY A 32 5.77 -10.88 -15.94
N CYS A 33 6.51 -9.77 -16.02
CA CYS A 33 6.96 -9.21 -17.29
C CYS A 33 8.09 -10.11 -17.84
N GLY A 34 7.74 -11.27 -18.38
CA GLY A 34 8.70 -12.23 -18.91
C GLY A 34 8.06 -13.39 -19.67
N ARG A 35 7.92 -13.21 -20.99
CA ARG A 35 7.94 -14.20 -22.09
C ARG A 35 7.40 -15.62 -21.83
N SER A 36 6.35 -15.95 -22.60
CA SER A 36 5.97 -17.32 -23.01
C SER A 36 7.19 -18.19 -23.33
N SER A 37 7.34 -19.33 -22.65
CA SER A 37 8.11 -20.50 -23.12
C SER A 37 7.49 -21.77 -22.53
N GLN A 38 7.37 -22.80 -23.35
CA GLN A 38 6.73 -24.11 -23.11
C GLN A 38 7.22 -24.86 -21.85
N PRO A 39 6.44 -25.85 -21.35
CA PRO A 39 6.83 -26.66 -20.20
C PRO A 39 7.84 -27.74 -20.60
N GLU A 40 8.99 -27.79 -19.92
CA GLU A 40 9.87 -28.96 -19.86
C GLU A 40 9.94 -29.49 -18.42
N PRO A 41 10.21 -30.80 -18.22
CA PRO A 41 9.82 -31.51 -17.02
C PRO A 41 10.75 -31.27 -15.83
N VAL A 42 10.14 -31.34 -14.66
CA VAL A 42 10.69 -31.12 -13.32
C VAL A 42 11.87 -32.05 -13.02
N SER A 43 13.04 -31.47 -12.73
CA SER A 43 14.11 -32.12 -11.98
C SER A 43 14.09 -31.55 -10.55
N VAL A 44 13.92 -32.45 -9.57
CA VAL A 44 13.86 -32.13 -8.14
C VAL A 44 15.26 -31.78 -7.66
N GLN A 45 15.49 -30.53 -7.27
CA GLN A 45 16.71 -30.13 -6.57
C GLN A 45 16.38 -29.10 -5.46
N GLU A 46 16.81 -29.49 -4.26
CA GLU A 46 16.89 -28.88 -2.92
C GLU A 46 16.18 -27.55 -2.58
N PRO A 47 15.64 -27.44 -1.34
CA PRO A 47 14.88 -26.28 -0.91
C PRO A 47 15.77 -25.02 -0.85
N PRO A 48 15.32 -23.86 -1.37
CA PRO A 48 16.05 -22.63 -1.22
C PRO A 48 16.07 -22.19 0.25
N ALA A 49 17.18 -21.56 0.62
CA ALA A 49 17.46 -20.99 1.94
C ALA A 49 16.29 -20.13 2.48
N PRO A 50 16.09 -20.08 3.81
CA PRO A 50 14.96 -19.38 4.40
C PRO A 50 14.98 -17.90 3.98
N PHE A 51 13.85 -17.47 3.44
CA PHE A 51 13.53 -16.07 3.16
C PHE A 51 13.71 -15.28 4.46
N ILE A 52 14.77 -14.49 4.55
CA ILE A 52 14.95 -13.54 5.65
C ILE A 52 13.96 -12.42 5.40
N ALA A 53 12.86 -12.40 6.17
CA ALA A 53 12.03 -11.23 6.32
C ALA A 53 12.91 -10.09 6.85
N SER A 54 13.14 -9.07 6.02
CA SER A 54 13.83 -7.86 6.43
C SER A 54 13.09 -7.25 7.62
N THR A 55 13.88 -6.90 8.63
CA THR A 55 13.47 -6.38 9.94
C THR A 55 12.57 -5.14 9.87
N PRO A 56 11.66 -4.93 10.85
CA PRO A 56 11.00 -3.64 11.04
C PRO A 56 12.10 -2.59 11.23
N THR A 57 12.12 -1.59 10.36
CA THR A 57 13.11 -0.51 10.36
C THR A 57 13.07 0.16 11.74
N GLY A 58 14.12 -0.06 12.54
CA GLY A 58 14.32 0.57 13.85
C GLY A 58 14.69 2.06 13.75
N VAL A 59 14.07 2.73 12.77
CA VAL A 59 14.32 4.10 12.35
C VAL A 59 13.31 4.99 13.06
N ASP A 60 13.78 6.08 13.65
CA ASP A 60 12.93 7.10 14.27
C ASP A 60 12.67 8.29 13.32
N ALA A 61 11.85 9.24 13.77
CA ALA A 61 11.49 10.42 12.98
C ALA A 61 12.68 11.32 12.63
N ASP A 62 13.68 11.42 13.51
CA ASP A 62 14.87 12.24 13.27
C ASP A 62 15.76 11.61 12.20
N GLU A 63 15.92 10.29 12.21
CA GLU A 63 16.65 9.57 11.17
C GLU A 63 15.91 9.63 9.82
N LEU A 64 14.59 9.44 9.78
CA LEU A 64 13.81 9.61 8.55
C LEU A 64 13.93 11.04 8.00
N LYS A 65 13.89 12.05 8.88
CA LYS A 65 14.11 13.45 8.50
C LYS A 65 15.48 13.65 7.85
N GLN A 66 16.55 13.12 8.44
CA GLN A 66 17.90 13.21 7.86
C GLN A 66 18.00 12.54 6.48
N LEU A 67 17.38 11.36 6.31
CA LEU A 67 17.35 10.66 5.03
C LEU A 67 16.59 11.44 3.95
N LEU A 68 15.47 12.07 4.32
CA LEU A 68 14.72 12.97 3.43
C LEU A 68 15.51 14.23 3.08
N GLN A 69 16.21 14.84 4.05
CA GLN A 69 17.09 16.00 3.79
C GLN A 69 18.23 15.65 2.82
N GLN A 70 18.80 14.45 2.94
CA GLN A 70 19.85 13.95 2.03
C GLN A 70 19.28 13.45 0.70
N CYS A 71 17.96 13.35 0.59
CA CYS A 71 17.25 12.84 -0.58
C CYS A 71 17.67 11.43 -1.00
N ASP A 72 18.04 10.58 -0.02
CA ASP A 72 18.45 9.19 -0.23
C ASP A 72 17.22 8.29 -0.45
N VAL A 73 16.64 8.39 -1.65
CA VAL A 73 15.42 7.64 -2.03
C VAL A 73 15.58 6.13 -1.81
N GLY A 74 16.78 5.59 -2.01
CA GLY A 74 17.06 4.16 -1.82
C GLY A 74 16.85 3.69 -0.39
N LYS A 75 17.10 4.56 0.60
CA LYS A 75 16.85 4.26 2.03
C LYS A 75 15.48 4.71 2.51
N VAL A 76 14.94 5.80 1.96
CA VAL A 76 13.61 6.31 2.33
C VAL A 76 12.51 5.32 1.95
N MET A 77 12.57 4.74 0.75
CA MET A 77 11.48 3.90 0.23
C MET A 77 11.19 2.63 1.07
N PRO A 78 12.20 1.86 1.53
CA PRO A 78 11.97 0.76 2.48
C PRO A 78 11.29 1.21 3.76
N ILE A 79 11.71 2.35 4.34
CA ILE A 79 11.10 2.88 5.57
C ILE A 79 9.63 3.23 5.35
N LEU A 80 9.29 3.91 4.25
CA LEU A 80 7.91 4.27 3.93
C LEU A 80 7.03 3.04 3.65
N ARG A 81 7.60 1.95 3.16
CA ARG A 81 6.89 0.68 2.94
C ARG A 81 6.56 -0.02 4.27
N ASP A 82 7.47 0.06 5.23
CA ASP A 82 7.37 -0.66 6.50
C ASP A 82 6.85 0.22 7.64
N VAL A 83 6.56 1.49 7.39
CA VAL A 83 6.15 2.47 8.41
C VAL A 83 4.91 2.03 9.19
N LEU A 84 4.00 1.28 8.58
CA LEU A 84 2.79 0.74 9.22
C LEU A 84 3.03 -0.57 9.98
N GLY A 85 4.17 -1.22 9.76
CA GLY A 85 4.56 -2.48 10.41
C GLY A 85 5.56 -2.30 11.56
N SER A 86 6.02 -1.08 11.83
CA SER A 86 7.04 -0.79 12.85
C SER A 86 6.42 -0.32 14.18
N PRO A 87 6.97 -0.71 15.35
CA PRO A 87 6.59 -0.13 16.64
C PRO A 87 6.78 1.40 16.73
N ALA A 88 7.67 1.98 15.92
CA ALA A 88 7.91 3.42 15.83
C ALA A 88 6.92 4.14 14.89
N SER A 89 5.91 3.45 14.38
CA SER A 89 5.01 3.94 13.33
C SER A 89 4.34 5.26 13.66
N ALA A 90 3.94 5.48 14.93
CA ALA A 90 3.17 6.65 15.31
C ALA A 90 3.96 7.96 15.11
N ASP A 91 5.21 8.02 15.63
CA ASP A 91 6.05 9.22 15.52
C ASP A 91 6.46 9.50 14.07
N LEU A 92 6.77 8.45 13.31
CA LEU A 92 7.07 8.56 11.88
C LEU A 92 5.87 9.10 11.09
N LEU A 93 4.67 8.57 11.32
CA LEU A 93 3.44 8.99 10.64
C LEU A 93 3.06 10.42 11.01
N MET A 94 3.21 10.81 12.28
CA MET A 94 3.00 12.21 12.70
C MET A 94 3.95 13.14 11.96
N PHE A 95 5.25 12.83 11.94
CA PHE A 95 6.23 13.63 11.19
C PHE A 95 5.90 13.74 9.69
N LEU A 96 5.48 12.65 9.05
CA LEU A 96 5.08 12.65 7.64
C LEU A 96 3.81 13.48 7.41
N SER A 97 2.84 13.41 8.33
CA SER A 97 1.59 14.17 8.27
C SER A 97 1.86 15.67 8.43
N ASP A 98 2.69 16.05 9.40
CA ASP A 98 3.07 17.45 9.64
C ASP A 98 3.86 18.00 8.44
N SER A 99 4.82 17.22 7.93
CA SER A 99 5.60 17.59 6.75
C SER A 99 4.73 17.77 5.51
N TRP A 100 3.67 16.96 5.36
CA TRP A 100 2.69 17.11 4.29
C TRP A 100 1.84 18.37 4.48
N ALA A 101 1.30 18.58 5.68
CA ALA A 101 0.34 19.63 5.97
C ALA A 101 0.95 21.04 5.89
N ASP A 102 2.16 21.20 6.43
CA ASP A 102 2.86 22.49 6.46
C ASP A 102 3.45 22.88 5.10
N GLY A 103 3.35 21.99 4.09
CA GLY A 103 4.19 22.09 2.90
C GLY A 103 5.67 22.13 3.27
N GLY A 104 6.02 21.42 4.35
CA GLY A 104 7.30 21.24 5.03
C GLY A 104 7.94 22.47 5.67
N GLY A 105 8.11 22.39 6.98
CA GLY A 105 8.98 23.30 7.72
C GLY A 105 10.45 23.28 7.26
N ASP A 106 10.91 22.19 6.62
CA ASP A 106 12.29 22.06 6.08
C ASP A 106 12.32 21.97 4.54
N PRO A 107 12.94 22.95 3.84
CA PRO A 107 13.03 22.97 2.38
C PRO A 107 13.71 21.73 1.76
N ALA A 108 14.68 21.11 2.42
CA ALA A 108 15.38 19.94 1.91
C ALA A 108 14.49 18.70 1.97
N VAL A 109 13.73 18.55 3.06
CA VAL A 109 12.70 17.51 3.19
C VAL A 109 11.64 17.67 2.10
N ASN A 110 11.16 18.89 1.88
CA ASN A 110 10.20 19.19 0.82
C ASN A 110 10.69 18.83 -0.57
N HIS A 111 11.93 19.18 -0.88
CA HIS A 111 12.52 18.86 -2.17
C HIS A 111 12.51 17.35 -2.43
N CYS A 112 12.81 16.53 -1.40
CA CYS A 112 12.72 15.08 -1.51
C CYS A 112 11.26 14.61 -1.64
N MET A 113 10.35 15.11 -0.81
CA MET A 113 8.93 14.76 -0.83
C MET A 113 8.22 15.17 -2.12
N GLN A 114 8.76 16.10 -2.89
CA GLN A 114 8.26 16.46 -4.22
C GLN A 114 8.64 15.46 -5.31
N LYS A 115 9.61 14.57 -5.08
CA LYS A 115 9.89 13.46 -6.02
C LYS A 115 8.67 12.54 -6.06
N GLU A 116 8.16 12.28 -7.27
CA GLU A 116 6.87 11.59 -7.48
C GLU A 116 6.76 10.27 -6.68
N ILE A 117 7.78 9.42 -6.74
CA ILE A 117 7.80 8.14 -6.01
C ILE A 117 7.74 8.31 -4.49
N VAL A 118 8.44 9.29 -3.94
CA VAL A 118 8.41 9.59 -2.50
C VAL A 118 7.06 10.18 -2.14
N ARG A 119 6.57 11.15 -2.91
CA ARG A 119 5.28 11.81 -2.70
C ARG A 119 4.13 10.81 -2.63
N VAL A 120 4.06 9.91 -3.61
CA VAL A 120 3.01 8.89 -3.70
C VAL A 120 3.14 7.86 -2.58
N SER A 121 4.37 7.52 -2.17
CA SER A 121 4.60 6.60 -1.05
C SER A 121 4.20 7.20 0.29
N VAL A 122 4.52 8.47 0.53
CA VAL A 122 4.05 9.20 1.72
C VAL A 122 2.53 9.31 1.72
N ALA A 123 1.94 9.69 0.58
CA ALA A 123 0.48 9.76 0.45
C ALA A 123 -0.18 8.41 0.74
N ASN A 124 0.39 7.32 0.24
CA ASN A 124 -0.10 5.96 0.51
C ASN A 124 0.01 5.60 2.00
N ALA A 125 1.14 5.89 2.64
CA ALA A 125 1.32 5.66 4.08
C ALA A 125 0.31 6.43 4.93
N LEU A 126 0.06 7.71 4.62
CA LEU A 126 -0.91 8.55 5.32
C LEU A 126 -2.35 8.07 5.11
N ALA A 127 -2.73 7.73 3.87
CA ALA A 127 -4.07 7.20 3.57
C ALA A 127 -4.33 5.89 4.34
N GLN A 128 -3.37 4.96 4.32
CA GLN A 128 -3.50 3.71 5.07
C GLN A 128 -3.50 3.92 6.59
N ALA A 129 -2.71 4.87 7.12
CA ALA A 129 -2.75 5.23 8.54
C ALA A 129 -4.13 5.76 8.97
N GLN A 130 -4.76 6.60 8.14
CA GLN A 130 -6.12 7.08 8.34
C GLN A 130 -7.13 5.92 8.32
N ALA A 131 -7.06 5.06 7.30
CA ALA A 131 -7.97 3.92 7.17
C ALA A 131 -7.85 2.96 8.37
N ASN A 132 -6.64 2.75 8.86
CA ASN A 132 -6.35 1.91 10.03
C ASN A 132 -6.58 2.61 11.37
N ARG A 133 -7.12 3.84 11.38
CA ARG A 133 -7.38 4.65 12.58
C ARG A 133 -6.13 4.86 13.46
N MET A 134 -4.95 4.87 12.85
CA MET A 134 -3.66 5.07 13.53
C MET A 134 -3.36 6.55 13.74
N LEU A 135 -3.77 7.40 12.78
CA LEU A 135 -3.53 8.84 12.78
C LEU A 135 -4.68 9.53 12.04
N GLU A 136 -5.16 10.64 12.58
CA GLU A 136 -6.07 11.54 11.85
C GLU A 136 -5.24 12.47 10.95
N VAL A 137 -5.49 12.43 9.64
CA VAL A 137 -4.72 13.17 8.63
C VAL A 137 -5.45 14.47 8.25
N PRO A 138 -4.95 15.67 8.64
CA PRO A 138 -5.68 16.93 8.47
C PRO A 138 -6.00 17.32 7.02
N GLN A 139 -5.19 16.87 6.05
CA GLN A 139 -5.35 17.17 4.62
C GLN A 139 -5.59 15.91 3.79
N LEU A 140 -6.45 15.00 4.29
CA LEU A 140 -6.72 13.71 3.65
C LEU A 140 -7.11 13.84 2.17
N GLU A 141 -7.97 14.80 1.78
CA GLU A 141 -8.34 14.94 0.37
C GLU A 141 -7.14 15.30 -0.54
N SER A 142 -6.19 16.10 -0.07
CA SER A 142 -4.96 16.41 -0.82
C SER A 142 -4.08 15.16 -0.99
N VAL A 143 -4.04 14.31 0.03
CA VAL A 143 -3.40 12.98 -0.02
C VAL A 143 -4.08 12.09 -1.05
N LEU A 144 -5.42 11.98 -1.00
CA LEU A 144 -6.19 11.16 -1.92
C LEU A 144 -6.11 11.67 -3.36
N ASP A 145 -6.13 12.99 -3.59
CA ASP A 145 -5.97 13.59 -4.91
C ASP A 145 -4.59 13.30 -5.51
N THR A 146 -3.54 13.29 -4.70
CA THR A 146 -2.21 12.87 -5.14
C THR A 146 -2.24 11.41 -5.61
N LEU A 147 -2.85 10.50 -4.85
CA LEU A 147 -2.96 9.10 -5.24
C LEU A 147 -3.83 8.90 -6.49
N ARG A 148 -4.98 9.57 -6.57
CA ARG A 148 -5.89 9.55 -7.72
C ARG A 148 -5.19 10.04 -9.00
N GLY A 149 -4.35 11.07 -8.90
CA GLY A 149 -3.54 11.59 -10.00
C GLY A 149 -2.50 10.58 -10.54
N SER A 150 -2.09 9.63 -9.71
CA SER A 150 -1.02 8.66 -10.01
C SER A 150 -1.52 7.27 -10.44
N LEU A 151 -2.83 7.02 -10.47
CA LEU A 151 -3.40 5.70 -10.82
C LEU A 151 -3.04 5.20 -12.22
N THR A 152 -2.75 6.11 -13.15
CA THR A 152 -2.32 5.77 -14.52
C THR A 152 -0.90 6.23 -14.81
N SER A 153 -0.06 6.34 -13.77
CA SER A 153 1.36 6.62 -13.96
C SER A 153 1.98 5.57 -14.90
N PRO A 154 2.87 5.96 -15.84
CA PRO A 154 3.61 5.00 -16.65
C PRO A 154 4.59 4.17 -15.81
N SER A 155 4.93 4.63 -14.60
CA SER A 155 5.70 3.85 -13.64
C SER A 155 4.79 2.85 -12.93
N SER A 156 5.07 1.56 -13.15
CA SER A 156 4.35 0.45 -12.51
C SER A 156 4.38 0.55 -10.98
N GLU A 157 5.52 0.97 -10.41
CA GLU A 157 5.69 1.09 -8.96
C GLU A 157 4.81 2.22 -8.39
N ILE A 158 4.78 3.36 -9.07
CA ILE A 158 3.99 4.53 -8.66
C ILE A 158 2.49 4.23 -8.78
N ALA A 159 2.05 3.68 -9.92
CA ALA A 159 0.66 3.33 -10.14
C ALA A 159 0.18 2.25 -9.15
N HIS A 160 0.99 1.22 -8.89
CA HIS A 160 0.66 0.21 -7.89
C HIS A 160 0.52 0.81 -6.49
N THR A 161 1.49 1.61 -6.05
CA THR A 161 1.46 2.27 -4.73
C THR A 161 0.23 3.17 -4.58
N ALA A 162 -0.11 3.91 -5.64
CA ALA A 162 -1.30 4.75 -5.67
C ALA A 162 -2.61 3.96 -5.56
N ILE A 163 -2.74 2.87 -6.34
CA ILE A 163 -3.93 2.01 -6.35
C ILE A 163 -4.15 1.38 -4.97
N MET A 164 -3.09 0.91 -4.31
CA MET A 164 -3.19 0.33 -2.97
C MET A 164 -3.62 1.38 -1.93
N GLY A 165 -3.12 2.61 -2.03
CA GLY A 165 -3.44 3.68 -1.07
C GLY A 165 -4.88 4.17 -1.12
N ILE A 166 -5.53 4.14 -2.29
CA ILE A 166 -6.92 4.59 -2.42
C ILE A 166 -7.96 3.49 -2.14
N GLY A 167 -7.54 2.23 -1.93
CA GLY A 167 -8.46 1.09 -1.86
C GLY A 167 -9.54 1.22 -0.76
N ASP A 168 -9.23 1.95 0.29
CA ASP A 168 -10.13 2.28 1.41
C ASP A 168 -11.08 3.46 1.13
N PHE A 169 -10.75 4.31 0.15
CA PHE A 169 -11.41 5.59 -0.10
C PHE A 169 -12.05 5.63 -1.50
N LEU A 170 -12.41 4.46 -2.03
CA LEU A 170 -12.92 4.33 -3.39
C LEU A 170 -14.27 5.03 -3.57
N THR A 171 -14.29 6.06 -4.40
CA THR A 171 -15.52 6.65 -4.96
C THR A 171 -16.00 5.86 -6.18
N GLU A 172 -17.22 6.10 -6.65
CA GLU A 172 -17.70 5.50 -7.90
C GLU A 172 -16.82 5.84 -9.10
N ARG A 173 -16.27 7.06 -9.13
CA ARG A 173 -15.32 7.51 -10.16
C ARG A 173 -14.03 6.69 -10.12
N ASP A 174 -13.51 6.44 -8.92
CA ASP A 174 -12.29 5.66 -8.73
C ASP A 174 -12.52 4.19 -9.14
N ILE A 175 -13.67 3.62 -8.77
CA ILE A 175 -14.08 2.26 -9.17
C ILE A 175 -14.16 2.14 -10.69
N ALA A 176 -14.79 3.11 -11.37
CA ALA A 176 -14.86 3.12 -12.83
C ALA A 176 -13.46 3.20 -13.46
N LYS A 177 -12.53 3.95 -12.86
CA LYS A 177 -11.14 4.05 -13.31
C LYS A 177 -10.37 2.74 -13.10
N LEU A 178 -10.49 2.12 -11.93
CA LEU A 178 -9.89 0.82 -11.63
C LEU A 178 -10.41 -0.26 -12.56
N ARG A 179 -11.71 -0.25 -12.89
CA ARG A 179 -12.28 -1.13 -13.90
C ARG A 179 -11.63 -0.94 -15.27
N GLN A 180 -11.42 0.30 -15.72
CA GLN A 180 -10.72 0.57 -16.99
C GLN A 180 -9.30 -0.01 -16.98
N ILE A 181 -8.57 0.17 -15.87
CA ILE A 181 -7.22 -0.39 -15.68
C ILE A 181 -7.26 -1.93 -15.69
N ALA A 182 -8.23 -2.54 -15.00
CA ALA A 182 -8.42 -3.99 -14.97
C ALA A 182 -8.80 -4.59 -16.34
N LEU A 183 -9.43 -3.80 -17.21
CA LEU A 183 -9.75 -4.18 -18.59
C LEU A 183 -8.56 -4.06 -19.54
N ASP A 184 -7.55 -3.24 -19.23
CA ASP A 184 -6.40 -3.11 -20.11
C ASP A 184 -5.39 -4.23 -19.88
N ASP A 185 -5.42 -5.24 -20.74
CA ASP A 185 -4.51 -6.38 -20.68
C ASP A 185 -3.03 -6.02 -20.91
N LYS A 186 -2.76 -4.84 -21.49
CA LYS A 186 -1.39 -4.34 -21.69
C LYS A 186 -0.90 -3.53 -20.51
N CYS A 187 -1.79 -3.18 -19.59
CA CYS A 187 -1.45 -2.40 -18.42
C CYS A 187 -0.79 -3.31 -17.36
N CYS A 188 0.47 -3.02 -17.05
CA CYS A 188 1.28 -3.80 -16.09
C CYS A 188 0.74 -3.78 -14.65
N HIS A 189 -0.16 -2.85 -14.33
CA HIS A 189 -0.79 -2.70 -13.01
C HIS A 189 -2.28 -3.08 -13.00
N ASN A 190 -2.77 -3.81 -14.02
CA ASN A 190 -4.15 -4.31 -14.05
C ASN A 190 -4.49 -5.20 -12.85
N LYS A 191 -3.55 -6.05 -12.41
CA LYS A 191 -3.67 -6.90 -11.22
C LYS A 191 -3.85 -6.09 -9.93
N SER A 192 -3.15 -4.96 -9.80
CA SER A 192 -3.34 -4.04 -8.67
C SER A 192 -4.78 -3.53 -8.61
N ALA A 193 -5.41 -3.26 -9.75
CA ALA A 193 -6.80 -2.83 -9.81
C ALA A 193 -7.77 -3.96 -9.39
N TYR A 194 -7.53 -5.21 -9.80
CA TYR A 194 -8.31 -6.35 -9.28
C TYR A 194 -8.16 -6.48 -7.76
N ALA A 195 -6.93 -6.36 -7.24
CA ALA A 195 -6.67 -6.42 -5.80
C ALA A 195 -7.43 -5.31 -5.03
N ALA A 196 -7.33 -4.06 -5.48
CA ALA A 196 -8.00 -2.94 -4.83
C ALA A 196 -9.53 -3.08 -4.85
N LEU A 197 -10.11 -3.51 -5.97
CA LEU A 197 -11.54 -3.79 -6.05
C LEU A 197 -11.94 -4.96 -5.14
N ALA A 198 -11.10 -6.00 -5.04
CA ALA A 198 -11.39 -7.21 -4.27
C ALA A 198 -11.25 -7.02 -2.76
N LEU A 199 -10.39 -6.10 -2.33
CA LEU A 199 -10.20 -5.75 -0.94
C LEU A 199 -11.20 -4.69 -0.45
N SER A 200 -11.86 -3.97 -1.36
CA SER A 200 -12.77 -2.89 -0.99
C SER A 200 -14.03 -3.38 -0.25
N CYS A 201 -14.47 -2.61 0.73
CA CYS A 201 -15.77 -2.78 1.39
C CYS A 201 -16.91 -2.10 0.62
N ASN A 202 -16.60 -1.31 -0.41
CA ASN A 202 -17.62 -0.64 -1.22
C ASN A 202 -18.41 -1.67 -2.07
N PRO A 203 -19.76 -1.77 -1.92
CA PRO A 203 -20.56 -2.73 -2.68
C PRO A 203 -20.40 -2.59 -4.21
N LYS A 204 -20.20 -1.36 -4.71
CA LYS A 204 -19.98 -1.10 -6.14
C LYS A 204 -18.67 -1.71 -6.66
N ALA A 205 -17.64 -1.82 -5.82
CA ALA A 205 -16.41 -2.49 -6.20
C ALA A 205 -16.65 -3.99 -6.40
N SER A 206 -17.46 -4.61 -5.54
CA SER A 206 -17.86 -6.02 -5.70
C SER A 206 -18.71 -6.23 -6.96
N GLU A 207 -19.69 -5.35 -7.22
CA GLU A 207 -20.49 -5.39 -8.44
C GLU A 207 -19.63 -5.31 -9.71
N GLU A 208 -18.62 -4.43 -9.73
CA GLU A 208 -17.71 -4.31 -10.87
C GLU A 208 -16.78 -5.52 -11.03
N LEU A 209 -16.37 -6.19 -9.95
CA LEU A 209 -15.67 -7.46 -10.04
C LEU A 209 -16.55 -8.56 -10.64
N ASP A 210 -17.82 -8.64 -10.25
CA ASP A 210 -18.76 -9.60 -10.85
C ASP A 210 -18.91 -9.31 -12.35
N ARG A 211 -19.04 -8.04 -12.74
CA ARG A 211 -19.08 -7.66 -14.16
C ARG A 211 -17.81 -8.07 -14.90
N LEU A 212 -16.63 -7.82 -14.35
CA LEU A 212 -15.36 -8.24 -14.94
C LEU A 212 -15.30 -9.76 -15.16
N ALA A 213 -15.82 -10.55 -14.22
CA ALA A 213 -15.84 -12.01 -14.31
C ALA A 213 -16.73 -12.56 -15.44
N THR A 214 -17.68 -11.76 -15.96
CA THR A 214 -18.59 -12.19 -17.04
C THR A 214 -18.06 -11.93 -18.45
N ILE A 215 -16.96 -11.20 -18.59
CA ILE A 215 -16.46 -10.76 -19.90
C ILE A 215 -15.80 -11.92 -20.66
N ASP A 216 -14.88 -12.63 -20.00
CA ASP A 216 -14.19 -13.80 -20.54
C ASP A 216 -13.57 -14.66 -19.42
N GLN A 217 -13.09 -15.84 -19.80
CA GLN A 217 -12.50 -16.81 -18.85
C GLN A 217 -11.28 -16.24 -18.12
N LYS A 218 -10.42 -15.47 -18.81
CA LYS A 218 -9.19 -14.92 -18.21
C LYS A 218 -9.54 -13.98 -17.06
N ARG A 219 -10.53 -13.10 -17.25
CA ARG A 219 -10.99 -12.16 -16.21
C ARG A 219 -11.76 -12.89 -15.11
N ALA A 220 -12.55 -13.91 -15.44
CA ALA A 220 -13.19 -14.77 -14.43
C ALA A 220 -12.16 -15.42 -13.51
N ASP A 221 -11.05 -15.90 -14.06
CA ASP A 221 -9.96 -16.52 -13.29
C ASP A 221 -9.24 -15.49 -12.40
N LEU A 222 -8.95 -14.30 -12.91
CA LEU A 222 -8.36 -13.20 -12.11
C LEU A 222 -9.29 -12.77 -10.96
N VAL A 223 -10.59 -12.63 -11.21
CA VAL A 223 -11.55 -12.27 -10.15
C VAL A 223 -11.60 -13.36 -9.09
N ARG A 224 -11.59 -14.65 -9.48
CA ARG A 224 -11.55 -15.77 -8.53
C ARG A 224 -10.27 -15.77 -7.70
N GLU A 225 -9.12 -15.58 -8.35
CA GLU A 225 -7.80 -15.48 -7.72
C GLU A 225 -7.80 -14.37 -6.67
N PHE A 226 -8.10 -13.13 -7.06
CA PHE A 226 -8.04 -11.98 -6.16
C PHE A 226 -9.11 -12.01 -5.06
N ARG A 227 -10.32 -12.52 -5.33
CA ARG A 227 -11.31 -12.74 -4.26
C ARG A 227 -10.81 -13.73 -3.22
N GLY A 228 -10.23 -14.85 -3.66
CA GLY A 228 -9.66 -15.85 -2.74
C GLY A 228 -8.52 -15.28 -1.91
N LEU A 229 -7.58 -14.58 -2.54
CA LEU A 229 -6.42 -13.98 -1.87
C LEU A 229 -6.82 -12.87 -0.89
N MET A 230 -7.85 -12.08 -1.21
CA MET A 230 -8.26 -10.93 -0.41
C MET A 230 -9.35 -11.27 0.62
N GLN A 231 -9.93 -12.48 0.60
CA GLN A 231 -11.11 -12.80 1.41
C GLN A 231 -10.87 -12.56 2.90
N GLU A 232 -9.79 -13.13 3.45
CA GLU A 232 -9.47 -12.99 4.88
C GLU A 232 -9.22 -11.52 5.26
N ALA A 233 -8.43 -10.81 4.45
CA ALA A 233 -8.14 -9.40 4.66
C ALA A 233 -9.40 -8.53 4.59
N ARG A 234 -10.29 -8.82 3.62
CA ARG A 234 -11.57 -8.11 3.46
C ARG A 234 -12.52 -8.39 4.61
N THR A 235 -12.66 -9.64 5.05
CA THR A 235 -13.50 -10.01 6.20
C THR A 235 -13.07 -9.26 7.45
N LEU A 236 -11.78 -9.30 7.78
CA LEU A 236 -11.24 -8.56 8.93
C LEU A 236 -11.48 -7.06 8.84
N LYS A 237 -11.41 -6.51 7.63
CA LYS A 237 -11.58 -5.10 7.35
C LYS A 237 -13.05 -4.67 7.46
N CYS A 238 -13.95 -5.30 6.72
CA CYS A 238 -15.34 -4.86 6.61
C CYS A 238 -16.21 -5.28 7.82
N ASP A 239 -15.83 -6.30 8.57
CA ASP A 239 -16.59 -6.73 9.76
C ASP A 239 -16.19 -5.95 11.03
N SER A 240 -15.19 -5.06 10.94
CA SER A 240 -14.70 -4.23 12.04
C SER A 240 -15.33 -2.82 12.11
N GLU A 241 -16.25 -2.51 11.18
CA GLU A 241 -17.06 -1.29 11.13
C GLU A 241 -18.38 -1.44 11.90
#